data_AF-A0A6I3GBC4-F1
#
_entry.id   AF-A0A6I3GBC4-F1
#
_cell.length_a   1.000
_cell.length_b   1.000
_cell.length_c   1.000
_cell.angle_alpha   90.00
_cell.angle_beta   90.00
_cell.angle_gamma   90.00
#
_symmetry.space_group_name_H-M   'P 1'
#
loop_
_entity.id
_entity.type
_entity.pdbx_description
1 polymer ?
#
loop_
_entity_poly.entity_id
_entity_poly.type
_entity_poly.pdbx_seq_one_letter_code
_entity_poly.pdbx_strand_id
1 'polypeptide(L)'
;EMQLPFVLQSAEVMKAAVALLEPHMEKTTEAGKGTMVLATVRGDVHDIGKNLVDIILTNNGYDVVNIGIKQSINDIIAAAEEHSADVIGMSGLLVKSTVVMKENLAELTSRGLAHRWPVILGGAALTRSFVEEDLAELFPGVVRYAKDAFEGLDLMEPLVSIARGAQPDEVGLPPLKKRIHPKSQLVLTEPENMPARSDVAFDNPVPAPPFWGTRIVKGMPLSDFAAFLDERATFMGQWGLKPGRGEGGATYEELVATEGKPRLRYWMDRLLSEKVMDPAVVYGYFPVVSEGDDVVVLHHGTDDDGVLGVPGLLAPDGGSEGAMGTERARFSFPRQRRDRHLCLADFVKSRESGQVDVMAFQLVTAGANIDTFASGLFAGDSYRDYLELNGLAMQLTEALAEYWHSQIRAEWGFGSEDPANLDEILGVKYRGARFSLGYPACPEMEDRKKVVELLNPGRIGVVLSEELQLHPEQSTDAFVFHHPEAKYFSV
;
A
#
# COMPACT_ATOMS: atom_id res chain seq x y z
N GLU A 1 -16.55 0.25 -22.64
CA GLU A 1 -15.39 -0.34 -21.92
C GLU A 1 -15.97 -1.40 -20.99
N MET A 2 -15.50 -2.65 -21.08
CA MET A 2 -15.99 -3.75 -20.24
C MET A 2 -15.36 -3.61 -18.85
N GLN A 3 -16.13 -3.84 -17.78
CA GLN A 3 -15.61 -3.70 -16.42
C GLN A 3 -14.71 -4.87 -16.04
N LEU A 4 -13.77 -4.62 -15.13
CA LEU A 4 -12.75 -5.57 -14.75
C LEU A 4 -13.32 -6.95 -14.32
N PRO A 5 -14.37 -7.04 -13.49
CA PRO A 5 -14.91 -8.34 -13.09
C PRO A 5 -15.46 -9.16 -14.25
N PHE A 6 -16.07 -8.52 -15.25
CA PHE A 6 -16.60 -9.21 -16.43
C PHE A 6 -15.50 -9.68 -17.37
N VAL A 7 -14.40 -8.92 -17.47
CA VAL A 7 -13.23 -9.34 -18.24
C VAL A 7 -12.58 -10.56 -17.60
N LEU A 8 -12.43 -10.56 -16.27
CA LEU A 8 -11.91 -11.72 -15.55
C LEU A 8 -12.81 -12.93 -15.71
N GLN A 9 -14.12 -12.78 -15.54
CA GLN A 9 -15.07 -13.87 -15.78
C GLN A 9 -15.03 -14.41 -17.22
N SER A 10 -14.82 -13.53 -18.20
CA SER A 10 -14.61 -13.95 -19.59
C SER A 10 -13.31 -14.75 -19.76
N ALA A 11 -12.25 -14.36 -19.05
CA ALA A 11 -10.98 -15.09 -19.03
C ALA A 11 -11.09 -16.47 -18.39
N GLU A 12 -11.87 -16.61 -17.31
CA GLU A 12 -12.17 -17.91 -16.68
C GLU A 12 -12.84 -18.87 -17.69
N VAL A 13 -13.87 -18.38 -18.40
CA VAL A 13 -14.59 -19.17 -19.41
C VAL A 13 -13.68 -19.53 -20.59
N MET A 14 -12.88 -18.58 -21.08
CA MET A 14 -11.92 -18.84 -22.16
C MET A 14 -10.90 -19.89 -21.75
N LYS A 15 -10.29 -19.77 -20.56
CA LYS A 15 -9.28 -20.70 -20.09
C LYS A 15 -9.85 -22.11 -19.89
N ALA A 16 -11.04 -22.23 -19.31
CA ALA A 16 -11.73 -23.51 -19.18
C ALA A 16 -12.04 -24.15 -20.54
N ALA A 17 -12.45 -23.35 -21.53
CA ALA A 17 -12.70 -23.83 -22.89
C ALA A 17 -11.40 -24.27 -23.59
N VAL A 18 -10.34 -23.47 -23.50
CA VAL A 18 -9.02 -23.78 -24.09
C VAL A 18 -8.45 -25.05 -23.47
N ALA A 19 -8.47 -25.20 -22.14
CA ALA A 19 -7.98 -26.40 -21.45
C ALA A 19 -8.71 -27.68 -21.91
N LEU A 20 -9.99 -27.57 -22.26
CA LEU A 20 -10.77 -28.69 -22.81
C LEU A 20 -10.47 -28.96 -24.28
N LEU A 21 -10.15 -27.93 -25.07
CA LEU A 21 -9.88 -28.03 -26.51
C LEU A 21 -8.42 -28.35 -26.83
N GLU A 22 -7.47 -27.93 -26.00
CA GLU A 22 -6.02 -28.08 -26.22
C GLU A 22 -5.59 -29.52 -26.55
N PRO A 23 -6.09 -30.59 -25.87
CA PRO A 23 -5.76 -31.96 -26.22
C PRO A 23 -6.24 -32.39 -27.63
N HIS A 24 -7.19 -31.64 -28.19
CA HIS A 24 -7.82 -31.88 -29.49
C HIS A 24 -7.32 -30.94 -30.59
N MET A 25 -6.52 -29.92 -30.25
CA MET A 25 -5.96 -28.99 -31.22
C MET A 25 -4.70 -29.57 -31.87
N GLU A 26 -4.61 -29.46 -33.20
CA GLU A 26 -3.34 -29.69 -33.89
C GLU A 26 -2.36 -28.57 -33.53
N LYS A 27 -1.13 -28.91 -33.17
CA LYS A 27 -0.08 -27.94 -32.89
C LYS A 27 0.29 -27.20 -34.17
N THR A 28 -0.25 -26.00 -34.36
CA THR A 28 0.18 -25.08 -35.41
C THR A 28 1.42 -24.30 -34.96
N THR A 29 2.39 -24.18 -35.86
CA THR A 29 3.60 -23.34 -35.67
C THR A 29 3.35 -21.90 -36.13
N GLU A 30 2.22 -21.30 -35.78
CA GLU A 30 2.05 -19.86 -35.98
C GLU A 30 2.82 -19.09 -34.92
N ALA A 31 3.48 -17.99 -35.32
CA ALA A 31 4.17 -17.12 -34.39
C ALA A 31 3.14 -16.44 -33.48
N GLY A 32 3.26 -16.64 -32.17
CA GLY A 32 2.39 -16.02 -31.16
C GLY A 32 2.39 -14.49 -31.26
N LYS A 33 1.33 -13.85 -30.73
CA LYS A 33 1.17 -12.38 -30.74
C LYS A 33 2.34 -11.63 -30.11
N GLY A 34 3.08 -12.29 -29.21
CA GLY A 34 4.30 -11.78 -28.59
C GLY A 34 4.49 -12.38 -27.21
N THR A 35 5.73 -12.37 -26.74
CA THR A 35 6.11 -12.87 -25.41
C THR A 35 6.52 -11.72 -24.48
N MET A 36 6.00 -11.70 -23.26
CA MET A 36 6.34 -10.72 -22.22
C MET A 36 6.93 -11.41 -21.00
N VAL A 37 8.10 -10.97 -20.53
CA VAL A 37 8.55 -11.30 -19.17
C VAL A 37 8.00 -10.27 -18.21
N LEU A 38 7.36 -10.71 -17.14
CA LEU A 38 6.69 -9.86 -16.18
C LEU A 38 7.19 -10.15 -14.75
N ALA A 39 7.62 -9.11 -14.04
CA ALA A 39 8.24 -9.25 -12.73
C ALA A 39 7.85 -8.13 -11.76
N THR A 40 7.69 -8.45 -10.48
CA THR A 40 7.71 -7.44 -9.42
C THR A 40 9.17 -7.24 -9.00
N VAL A 41 9.63 -5.99 -9.01
CA VAL A 41 11.06 -5.67 -8.84
C VAL A 41 11.60 -6.03 -7.46
N ARG A 42 12.92 -6.15 -7.36
CA ARG A 42 13.63 -6.42 -6.11
C ARG A 42 13.15 -5.52 -4.99
N GLY A 43 12.89 -6.13 -3.84
CA GLY A 43 12.43 -5.45 -2.64
C GLY A 43 10.95 -5.09 -2.63
N ASP A 44 10.19 -5.59 -3.61
CA ASP A 44 8.74 -5.47 -3.64
C ASP A 44 8.08 -6.85 -3.76
N VAL A 45 6.93 -6.98 -3.11
CA VAL A 45 6.19 -8.24 -2.89
C VAL A 45 4.79 -8.16 -3.47
N HIS A 46 4.26 -6.95 -3.58
CA HIS A 46 2.92 -6.73 -4.09
C HIS A 46 2.84 -7.15 -5.56
N ASP A 47 1.90 -8.05 -5.84
CA ASP A 47 1.77 -8.65 -7.17
C ASP A 47 0.33 -8.71 -7.68
N ILE A 48 -0.65 -8.20 -6.93
CA ILE A 48 -2.06 -8.18 -7.35
C ILE A 48 -2.20 -7.54 -8.74
N GLY A 49 -1.62 -6.35 -8.93
CA GLY A 49 -1.64 -5.65 -10.22
C GLY A 49 -0.86 -6.38 -11.31
N LYS A 50 0.26 -7.04 -10.97
CA LYS A 50 1.07 -7.85 -11.88
C LYS A 50 0.28 -9.06 -12.38
N ASN A 51 -0.33 -9.81 -11.48
CA ASN A 51 -1.10 -11.00 -11.80
C ASN A 51 -2.35 -10.63 -12.63
N LEU A 52 -2.90 -9.42 -12.44
CA LEU A 52 -3.94 -8.90 -13.32
C LEU A 52 -3.44 -8.67 -14.75
N VAL A 53 -2.25 -8.06 -14.92
CA VAL A 53 -1.63 -7.88 -16.26
C VAL A 53 -1.41 -9.23 -16.93
N ASP A 54 -0.88 -10.21 -16.19
CA ASP A 54 -0.70 -11.59 -16.65
C ASP A 54 -2.00 -12.18 -17.20
N ILE A 55 -3.06 -12.22 -16.38
CA ILE A 55 -4.38 -12.74 -16.78
C ILE A 55 -4.90 -12.04 -18.04
N ILE A 56 -4.82 -10.70 -18.10
CA ILE A 56 -5.34 -9.91 -19.22
C ILE A 56 -4.57 -10.19 -20.51
N LEU A 57 -3.24 -10.25 -20.46
CA LEU A 57 -2.41 -10.47 -21.65
C LEU A 57 -2.53 -11.90 -22.17
N THR A 58 -2.49 -12.91 -21.28
CA THR A 58 -2.70 -14.31 -21.67
C THR A 58 -4.06 -14.51 -22.30
N ASN A 59 -5.11 -13.91 -21.74
CA ASN A 59 -6.46 -13.96 -22.33
C ASN A 59 -6.57 -13.30 -23.71
N ASN A 60 -5.63 -12.41 -24.06
CA ASN A 60 -5.58 -11.76 -25.36
C ASN A 60 -4.60 -12.42 -26.34
N GLY A 61 -4.04 -13.59 -25.98
CA GLY A 61 -3.19 -14.42 -26.85
C GLY A 61 -1.71 -14.08 -26.83
N TYR A 62 -1.24 -13.34 -25.81
CA TYR A 62 0.19 -13.13 -25.56
C TYR A 62 0.73 -14.21 -24.62
N ASP A 63 1.99 -14.59 -24.81
CA ASP A 63 2.70 -15.48 -23.89
C ASP A 63 3.29 -14.64 -22.75
N VAL A 64 2.90 -14.91 -21.51
CA VAL A 64 3.39 -14.18 -20.33
C VAL A 64 4.26 -15.09 -19.49
N VAL A 65 5.51 -14.71 -19.30
CA VAL A 65 6.46 -15.35 -18.39
C VAL A 65 6.50 -14.54 -17.09
N ASN A 66 5.60 -14.87 -16.19
CA ASN A 66 5.51 -14.25 -14.87
C ASN A 66 6.54 -14.89 -13.92
N ILE A 67 7.64 -14.20 -13.67
CA ILE A 67 8.75 -14.71 -12.81
C ILE A 67 8.57 -14.36 -11.33
N GLY A 68 7.39 -13.85 -10.95
CA GLY A 68 7.03 -13.61 -9.55
C GLY A 68 7.57 -12.30 -8.98
N ILE A 69 7.91 -12.34 -7.70
CA ILE A 69 8.18 -11.15 -6.86
C ILE A 69 9.63 -11.09 -6.40
N LYS A 70 10.07 -9.92 -5.91
CA LYS A 70 11.45 -9.68 -5.45
C LYS A 70 12.52 -10.02 -6.50
N GLN A 71 12.23 -9.83 -7.78
CA GLN A 71 13.12 -10.26 -8.86
C GLN A 71 14.24 -9.25 -9.12
N SER A 72 15.47 -9.74 -9.24
CA SER A 72 16.61 -8.89 -9.63
C SER A 72 16.60 -8.63 -11.13
N ILE A 73 17.29 -7.59 -11.58
CA ILE A 73 17.47 -7.33 -13.01
C ILE A 73 18.18 -8.50 -13.73
N ASN A 74 19.03 -9.25 -13.02
CA ASN A 74 19.67 -10.43 -13.61
C ASN A 74 18.66 -11.53 -13.90
N ASP A 75 17.72 -11.77 -12.99
CA ASP A 75 16.68 -12.79 -13.16
C ASP A 75 15.72 -12.40 -14.29
N ILE A 76 15.36 -11.11 -14.37
CA ILE A 76 14.54 -10.55 -15.46
C ILE A 76 15.24 -10.73 -16.81
N ILE A 77 16.52 -10.37 -16.92
CA ILE A 77 17.29 -10.54 -18.15
C ILE A 77 17.39 -12.03 -18.52
N ALA A 78 17.75 -12.89 -17.56
CA ALA A 78 17.89 -14.31 -17.79
C ALA A 78 16.59 -14.93 -18.33
N ALA A 79 15.45 -14.60 -17.72
CA ALA A 79 14.14 -15.04 -18.19
C ALA A 79 13.81 -14.48 -19.59
N ALA A 80 14.13 -13.21 -19.87
CA ALA A 80 13.92 -12.62 -21.18
C ALA A 80 14.76 -13.26 -22.29
N GLU A 81 15.96 -13.73 -21.96
CA GLU A 81 16.80 -14.50 -22.88
C GLU A 81 16.29 -15.94 -23.05
N GLU A 82 16.01 -16.63 -21.94
CA GLU A 82 15.55 -18.02 -21.93
C GLU A 82 14.25 -18.20 -22.72
N HIS A 83 13.30 -17.27 -22.54
CA HIS A 83 11.98 -17.33 -23.15
C HIS A 83 11.86 -16.50 -24.42
N SER A 84 12.97 -15.95 -24.94
CA SER A 84 12.97 -15.13 -26.16
C SER A 84 11.92 -14.01 -26.13
N ALA A 85 11.84 -13.30 -25.00
CA ALA A 85 10.83 -12.29 -24.80
C ALA A 85 10.93 -11.15 -25.81
N ASP A 86 9.77 -10.62 -26.21
CA ASP A 86 9.65 -9.41 -27.02
C ASP A 86 9.65 -8.16 -26.11
N VAL A 87 8.98 -8.23 -24.95
CA VAL A 87 8.78 -7.08 -24.03
C VAL A 87 9.13 -7.46 -22.58
N ILE A 88 9.68 -6.51 -21.84
CA ILE A 88 9.89 -6.64 -20.38
C ILE A 88 8.89 -5.75 -19.65
N GLY A 89 8.17 -6.30 -18.66
CA GLY A 89 7.34 -5.57 -17.72
C GLY A 89 7.88 -5.61 -16.31
N MET A 90 7.90 -4.45 -15.66
CA MET A 90 8.26 -4.33 -14.25
C MET A 90 7.12 -3.68 -13.46
N SER A 91 6.77 -4.29 -12.33
CA SER A 91 5.75 -3.83 -11.39
C SER A 91 6.35 -3.44 -10.03
N GLY A 92 5.75 -2.45 -9.37
CA GLY A 92 6.13 -2.01 -8.03
C GLY A 92 5.07 -1.11 -7.37
N LEU A 93 4.80 -1.36 -6.09
CA LEU A 93 3.86 -0.58 -5.28
C LEU A 93 4.56 0.51 -4.45
N LEU A 94 5.81 0.29 -4.03
CA LEU A 94 6.49 1.21 -3.11
C LEU A 94 7.27 2.32 -3.82
N VAL A 95 7.47 3.44 -3.11
CA VAL A 95 8.31 4.55 -3.60
C VAL A 95 9.73 4.07 -3.88
N LYS A 96 10.32 3.22 -3.01
CA LYS A 96 11.65 2.62 -3.25
C LYS A 96 11.68 1.79 -4.54
N SER A 97 10.58 1.12 -4.92
CA SER A 97 10.47 0.32 -6.15
C SER A 97 10.65 1.17 -7.40
N THR A 98 10.24 2.45 -7.37
CA THR A 98 10.44 3.38 -8.51
C THR A 98 11.92 3.66 -8.76
N VAL A 99 12.74 3.71 -7.69
CA VAL A 99 14.19 3.86 -7.78
C VAL A 99 14.83 2.58 -8.32
N VAL A 100 14.40 1.42 -7.84
CA VAL A 100 14.88 0.12 -8.36
C VAL A 100 14.60 -0.01 -9.86
N MET A 101 13.43 0.40 -10.34
CA MET A 101 13.12 0.39 -11.77
C MET A 101 14.05 1.31 -12.58
N LYS A 102 14.38 2.49 -12.06
CA LYS A 102 15.36 3.40 -12.65
C LYS A 102 16.75 2.75 -12.74
N GLU A 103 17.19 2.09 -11.67
CA GLU A 103 18.46 1.34 -11.63
C GLU A 103 18.46 0.20 -12.65
N ASN A 104 17.35 -0.53 -12.77
CA ASN A 104 17.21 -1.61 -13.76
C ASN A 104 17.35 -1.11 -15.20
N LEU A 105 16.75 0.03 -15.54
CA LEU A 105 16.90 0.66 -16.86
C LEU A 105 18.36 1.11 -17.12
N ALA A 106 19.01 1.66 -16.10
CA ALA A 106 20.42 2.04 -16.18
C ALA A 106 21.31 0.80 -16.39
N GLU A 107 21.00 -0.33 -15.75
CA GLU A 107 21.75 -1.58 -15.91
C GLU A 107 21.53 -2.24 -17.28
N LEU A 108 20.30 -2.19 -17.83
CA LEU A 108 20.08 -2.60 -19.23
C LEU A 108 20.92 -1.75 -20.18
N THR A 109 21.05 -0.45 -19.90
CA THR A 109 21.88 0.46 -20.70
C THR A 109 23.37 0.16 -20.56
N SER A 110 23.86 -0.07 -19.35
CA SER A 110 25.27 -0.38 -19.07
C SER A 110 25.73 -1.65 -19.79
N ARG A 111 24.83 -2.63 -19.93
CA ARG A 111 25.06 -3.90 -20.64
C ARG A 111 24.82 -3.84 -22.16
N GLY A 112 24.44 -2.69 -22.70
CA GLY A 112 24.12 -2.53 -24.13
C GLY A 112 22.81 -3.23 -24.55
N LEU A 113 21.93 -3.55 -23.60
CA LEU A 113 20.66 -4.24 -23.83
C LEU A 113 19.47 -3.28 -23.97
N ALA A 114 19.66 -1.97 -23.81
CA ALA A 114 18.58 -0.99 -23.81
C ALA A 114 17.69 -1.02 -25.07
N HIS A 115 18.24 -1.34 -26.24
CA HIS A 115 17.49 -1.43 -27.49
C HIS A 115 16.95 -2.83 -27.80
N ARG A 116 17.26 -3.83 -26.97
CA ARG A 116 16.88 -5.22 -27.22
C ARG A 116 15.41 -5.47 -26.88
N TRP A 117 14.95 -4.93 -25.75
CA TRP A 117 13.58 -5.09 -25.28
C TRP A 117 12.97 -3.74 -24.94
N PRO A 118 11.82 -3.40 -25.52
CA PRO A 118 11.00 -2.34 -24.96
C PRO A 118 10.52 -2.70 -23.55
N VAL A 119 10.34 -1.69 -22.71
CA VAL A 119 10.01 -1.83 -21.30
C VAL A 119 8.67 -1.18 -20.98
N ILE A 120 7.79 -1.91 -20.30
CA ILE A 120 6.58 -1.38 -19.69
C ILE A 120 6.80 -1.28 -18.17
N LEU A 121 6.55 -0.10 -17.60
CA LEU A 121 6.57 0.12 -16.15
C LEU A 121 5.16 0.41 -15.64
N GLY A 122 4.78 -0.22 -14.52
CA GLY A 122 3.48 0.01 -13.88
C GLY A 122 3.51 -0.26 -12.37
N GLY A 123 2.40 0.08 -11.70
CA GLY A 123 2.24 -0.05 -10.25
C GLY A 123 2.01 1.28 -9.54
N ALA A 124 1.43 1.26 -8.33
CA ALA A 124 0.76 2.44 -7.77
C ALA A 124 1.70 3.59 -7.36
N ALA A 125 2.98 3.32 -7.09
CA ALA A 125 3.95 4.37 -6.79
C ALA A 125 4.43 5.12 -8.04
N LEU A 126 4.23 4.56 -9.24
CA LEU A 126 4.65 5.22 -10.47
C LEU A 126 3.64 6.26 -10.93
N THR A 127 4.16 7.36 -11.46
CA THR A 127 3.35 8.32 -12.21
C THR A 127 3.75 8.26 -13.68
N ARG A 128 2.80 8.54 -14.56
CA ARG A 128 3.08 8.64 -15.99
C ARG A 128 4.24 9.59 -16.29
N SER A 129 4.23 10.77 -15.66
CA SER A 129 5.29 11.76 -15.88
C SER A 129 6.67 11.25 -15.49
N PHE A 130 6.79 10.52 -14.37
CA PHE A 130 8.08 9.97 -13.96
C PHE A 130 8.62 8.99 -15.01
N VAL A 131 7.78 8.14 -15.57
CA VAL A 131 8.22 7.15 -16.57
C VAL A 131 8.42 7.77 -17.96
N GLU A 132 7.43 8.52 -18.45
CA GLU A 132 7.40 9.04 -19.82
C GLU A 132 8.22 10.34 -20.02
N GLU A 133 8.74 10.93 -18.94
CA GLU A 133 9.67 12.06 -18.98
C GLU A 133 11.00 11.68 -18.31
N ASP A 134 11.02 11.52 -16.98
CA ASP A 134 12.27 11.36 -16.23
C ASP A 134 13.04 10.08 -16.61
N LEU A 135 12.35 8.93 -16.73
CA LEU A 135 13.00 7.67 -17.10
C LEU A 135 13.22 7.53 -18.61
N ALA A 136 12.29 8.02 -19.42
CA ALA A 136 12.43 8.01 -20.88
C ALA A 136 13.61 8.87 -21.36
N GLU A 137 13.97 9.95 -20.67
CA GLU A 137 15.17 10.75 -20.98
C GLU A 137 16.48 10.04 -20.62
N LEU A 138 16.46 9.13 -19.65
CA LEU A 138 17.64 8.41 -19.18
C LEU A 138 17.87 7.06 -19.89
N PHE A 139 16.81 6.47 -20.43
CA PHE A 139 16.85 5.16 -21.09
C PHE A 139 16.84 5.33 -22.61
N PRO A 140 17.91 4.96 -23.33
CA PRO A 140 17.98 5.15 -24.78
C PRO A 140 17.05 4.22 -25.57
N GLY A 141 16.53 3.18 -24.93
CA GLY A 141 15.50 2.29 -25.48
C GLY A 141 14.09 2.86 -25.38
N VAL A 142 13.10 2.01 -25.66
CA VAL A 142 11.69 2.38 -25.54
C VAL A 142 11.18 1.98 -24.17
N VAL A 143 10.79 2.96 -23.36
CA VAL A 143 10.07 2.74 -22.08
C VAL A 143 8.70 3.42 -22.12
N ARG A 144 7.67 2.74 -21.58
CA ARG A 144 6.29 3.23 -21.51
C ARG A 144 5.67 2.97 -20.15
N TYR A 145 4.72 3.83 -19.77
CA TYR A 145 3.92 3.67 -18.55
C TYR A 145 2.57 3.05 -18.88
N ALA A 146 2.18 2.04 -18.11
CA ALA A 146 0.82 1.51 -18.10
C ALA A 146 0.15 1.83 -16.76
N LYS A 147 -0.97 2.57 -16.79
CA LYS A 147 -1.72 2.90 -15.55
C LYS A 147 -2.49 1.69 -14.99
N ASP A 148 -2.85 0.75 -15.85
CA ASP A 148 -3.62 -0.45 -15.58
C ASP A 148 -3.34 -1.52 -16.65
N ALA A 149 -3.89 -2.72 -16.46
CA ALA A 149 -3.66 -3.85 -17.35
C ALA A 149 -4.20 -3.64 -18.77
N PHE A 150 -5.25 -2.83 -18.95
CA PHE A 150 -5.81 -2.53 -20.27
C PHE A 150 -4.89 -1.63 -21.07
N GLU A 151 -4.34 -0.59 -20.45
CA GLU A 151 -3.33 0.22 -21.12
C GLU A 151 -2.05 -0.59 -21.41
N GLY A 152 -1.68 -1.52 -20.52
CA GLY A 152 -0.59 -2.46 -20.78
C GLY A 152 -0.85 -3.31 -22.03
N LEU A 153 -2.08 -3.82 -22.19
CA LEU A 153 -2.52 -4.56 -23.36
C LEU A 153 -2.46 -3.72 -24.65
N ASP A 154 -2.96 -2.48 -24.60
CA ASP A 154 -2.93 -1.56 -25.75
C ASP A 154 -1.50 -1.25 -26.23
N LEU A 155 -0.52 -1.31 -25.31
CA LEU A 155 0.90 -1.08 -25.61
C LEU A 155 1.61 -2.33 -26.17
N MET A 156 1.07 -3.54 -26.01
CA MET A 156 1.81 -4.74 -26.39
C MET A 156 2.06 -4.87 -27.89
N GLU A 157 1.05 -4.67 -28.72
CA GLU A 157 1.17 -4.78 -30.19
C GLU A 157 2.26 -3.86 -30.79
N PRO A 158 2.30 -2.53 -30.49
CA PRO A 158 3.36 -1.68 -31.01
C PRO A 158 4.73 -2.01 -30.43
N LEU A 159 4.82 -2.41 -29.16
CA LEU A 159 6.10 -2.75 -28.52
C LEU A 159 6.69 -4.06 -29.06
N VAL A 160 5.87 -5.09 -29.29
CA VAL A 160 6.31 -6.32 -29.95
C VAL A 160 6.82 -6.02 -31.36
N SER A 161 6.15 -5.13 -32.09
CA SER A 161 6.60 -4.72 -33.42
C SER A 161 7.99 -4.06 -33.38
N ILE A 162 8.24 -3.21 -32.38
CA ILE A 162 9.55 -2.58 -32.16
C ILE A 162 10.62 -3.63 -31.81
N ALA A 163 10.32 -4.56 -30.91
CA ALA A 163 11.22 -5.64 -30.54
C ALA A 163 11.63 -6.50 -31.75
N ARG A 164 10.73 -6.62 -32.73
CA ARG A 164 10.93 -7.34 -34.00
C ARG A 164 11.51 -6.47 -35.13
N GLY A 165 11.92 -5.24 -34.83
CA GLY A 165 12.71 -4.39 -35.73
C GLY A 165 11.96 -3.24 -36.39
N ALA A 166 10.68 -3.00 -36.07
CA ALA A 166 9.97 -1.82 -36.54
C ALA A 166 10.52 -0.53 -35.87
N GLN A 167 10.46 0.59 -36.58
CA GLN A 167 10.85 1.88 -36.01
C GLN A 167 9.78 2.38 -35.02
N PRO A 168 10.16 2.91 -33.84
CA PRO A 168 9.20 3.36 -32.83
C PRO A 168 8.19 4.42 -33.32
N ASP A 169 8.59 5.25 -34.27
CA ASP A 169 7.76 6.32 -34.82
C ASP A 169 6.69 5.80 -35.82
N GLU A 170 6.82 4.56 -36.28
CA GLU A 170 5.96 3.96 -37.31
C GLU A 170 4.87 3.05 -36.75
N VAL A 171 4.98 2.64 -35.48
CA VAL A 171 4.07 1.65 -34.85
C VAL A 171 2.89 2.28 -34.11
N GLY A 172 2.73 3.61 -34.18
CA GLY A 172 1.55 4.29 -33.61
C GLY A 172 1.54 4.37 -32.08
N LEU A 173 2.71 4.40 -31.42
CA LEU A 173 2.76 4.60 -29.97
C LEU A 173 2.14 5.95 -29.58
N PRO A 174 1.39 6.02 -28.46
CA PRO A 174 0.94 7.29 -27.91
C PRO A 174 2.13 8.22 -27.64
N PRO A 175 1.98 9.54 -27.87
CA PRO A 175 3.03 10.49 -27.55
C PRO A 175 3.31 10.49 -26.05
N LEU A 176 4.59 10.57 -25.69
CA LEU A 176 5.03 10.68 -24.30
C LEU A 176 4.39 11.93 -23.65
N LYS A 177 3.72 11.74 -22.51
CA LYS A 177 3.12 12.83 -21.75
C LYS A 177 4.15 13.40 -20.79
N LYS A 178 4.64 14.59 -21.12
CA LYS A 178 5.45 15.41 -20.23
C LYS A 178 4.62 15.99 -19.09
N ARG A 179 5.26 16.26 -17.95
CA ARG A 179 4.64 16.89 -16.79
C ARG A 179 4.16 18.28 -17.17
N ILE A 180 2.84 18.45 -17.22
CA ILE A 180 2.23 19.78 -17.34
C ILE A 180 2.28 20.39 -15.95
N HIS A 181 3.32 21.17 -15.68
CA HIS A 181 3.31 22.05 -14.51
C HIS A 181 2.35 23.21 -14.80
N PRO A 182 1.17 23.31 -14.14
CA PRO A 182 0.74 24.65 -13.81
C PRO A 182 1.91 25.27 -13.04
N LYS A 183 2.40 26.43 -13.48
CA LYS A 183 3.38 27.21 -12.71
C LYS A 183 2.71 27.68 -11.41
N SER A 184 2.42 26.77 -10.48
CA SER A 184 2.21 27.16 -9.10
C SER A 184 3.58 27.53 -8.60
N GLN A 185 3.83 28.84 -8.48
CA GLN A 185 4.89 29.36 -7.62
C GLN A 185 4.51 29.03 -6.19
N LEU A 186 4.66 27.76 -5.79
CA LEU A 186 4.59 27.39 -4.39
C LEU A 186 5.78 28.07 -3.73
N VAL A 187 5.49 29.06 -2.89
CA VAL A 187 6.50 29.76 -2.11
C VAL A 187 6.90 28.80 -1.00
N LEU A 188 8.08 28.20 -1.14
CA LEU A 188 8.70 27.40 -0.10
C LEU A 188 9.49 28.33 0.81
N THR A 189 9.45 28.06 2.11
CA THR A 189 10.34 28.68 3.08
C THR A 189 11.74 28.10 2.91
N GLU A 190 12.73 28.99 2.82
CA GLU A 190 14.13 28.59 2.77
C GLU A 190 14.58 27.99 4.11
N PRO A 191 15.51 27.01 4.10
CA PRO A 191 15.92 26.30 5.32
C PRO A 191 16.36 27.23 6.45
N GLU A 192 17.00 28.36 6.15
CA GLU A 192 17.48 29.30 7.18
C GLU A 192 16.33 30.09 7.85
N ASN A 193 15.17 30.14 7.21
CA ASN A 193 13.98 30.86 7.69
C ASN A 193 12.89 29.93 8.22
N MET A 194 13.16 28.62 8.31
CA MET A 194 12.20 27.66 8.84
C MET A 194 11.91 27.95 10.32
N PRO A 195 10.63 28.06 10.72
CA PRO A 195 10.31 28.19 12.14
C PRO A 195 10.68 26.90 12.87
N ALA A 196 11.11 27.04 14.14
CA ALA A 196 11.47 25.89 14.97
C ALA A 196 10.27 25.01 15.37
N ARG A 197 9.05 25.55 15.30
CA ARG A 197 7.79 24.86 15.62
C ARG A 197 6.64 25.48 14.82
N SER A 198 5.61 24.69 14.48
CA SER A 198 4.37 25.20 13.89
C SER A 198 3.50 25.97 14.88
N ASP A 199 2.41 26.55 14.38
CA ASP A 199 1.42 27.32 15.13
C ASP A 199 0.36 26.46 15.84
N VAL A 200 0.53 25.13 15.88
CA VAL A 200 -0.41 24.22 16.55
C VAL A 200 -0.46 24.51 18.05
N ALA A 201 -1.65 24.36 18.63
CA ALA A 201 -1.93 24.57 20.03
C ALA A 201 -0.96 23.76 20.93
N PHE A 202 -0.72 24.27 22.14
CA PHE A 202 0.18 23.64 23.11
C PHE A 202 -0.50 23.32 24.43
N ASP A 203 -1.69 23.87 24.66
CA ASP A 203 -2.47 23.76 25.91
C ASP A 203 -3.39 22.54 25.95
N ASN A 204 -3.42 21.72 24.88
CA ASN A 204 -4.20 20.49 24.86
C ASN A 204 -3.83 19.57 26.04
N PRO A 205 -4.81 19.04 26.80
CA PRO A 205 -4.54 18.10 27.88
C PRO A 205 -3.99 16.78 27.35
N VAL A 206 -3.05 16.20 28.09
CA VAL A 206 -2.54 14.84 27.83
C VAL A 206 -3.53 13.82 28.39
N PRO A 207 -4.09 12.90 27.57
CA PRO A 207 -4.97 11.86 28.06
C PRO A 207 -4.19 10.83 28.89
N ALA A 208 -4.85 10.21 29.86
CA ALA A 208 -4.29 9.07 30.57
C ALA A 208 -4.41 7.80 29.71
N PRO A 209 -3.33 7.07 29.41
CA PRO A 209 -3.46 5.76 28.80
C PRO A 209 -3.94 4.73 29.84
N PRO A 210 -4.59 3.64 29.40
CA PRO A 210 -5.04 2.58 30.31
C PRO A 210 -3.91 1.69 30.85
N PHE A 211 -2.75 1.68 30.20
CA PHE A 211 -1.54 0.93 30.58
C PHE A 211 -0.33 1.46 29.80
N TRP A 212 0.88 1.08 30.19
CA TRP A 212 2.11 1.31 29.42
C TRP A 212 2.57 0.08 28.65
N GLY A 213 3.25 0.27 27.54
CA GLY A 213 3.75 -0.84 26.73
C GLY A 213 2.65 -1.44 25.88
N THR A 214 2.69 -2.76 25.65
CA THR A 214 1.92 -3.40 24.58
C THR A 214 0.89 -4.44 25.04
N ARG A 215 -0.16 -4.60 24.23
CA ARG A 215 -1.16 -5.69 24.31
C ARG A 215 -1.42 -6.28 22.93
N ILE A 216 -1.95 -7.49 22.94
CA ILE A 216 -2.37 -8.23 21.74
C ILE A 216 -3.86 -8.48 21.83
N VAL A 217 -4.56 -8.29 20.71
CA VAL A 217 -5.96 -8.64 20.55
C VAL A 217 -6.12 -9.54 19.33
N LYS A 218 -6.81 -10.67 19.53
CA LYS A 218 -7.09 -11.70 18.53
C LYS A 218 -8.54 -12.15 18.67
N GLY A 219 -9.07 -12.78 17.62
CA GLY A 219 -10.43 -13.35 17.66
C GLY A 219 -11.52 -12.29 17.65
N MET A 220 -11.26 -11.12 17.07
CA MET A 220 -12.27 -10.07 16.88
C MET A 220 -13.33 -10.56 15.88
N PRO A 221 -14.62 -10.35 16.16
CA PRO A 221 -15.68 -10.60 15.19
C PRO A 221 -15.47 -9.79 13.91
N LEU A 222 -15.59 -10.46 12.75
CA LEU A 222 -15.53 -9.79 11.44
C LEU A 222 -16.53 -8.63 11.33
N SER A 223 -17.71 -8.79 11.93
CA SER A 223 -18.75 -7.75 11.93
C SER A 223 -18.28 -6.42 12.50
N ASP A 224 -17.37 -6.43 13.48
CA ASP A 224 -17.02 -5.24 14.24
C ASP A 224 -16.17 -4.29 13.39
N PHE A 225 -15.15 -4.82 12.73
CA PHE A 225 -14.33 -4.01 11.83
C PHE A 225 -14.90 -3.91 10.42
N ALA A 226 -15.73 -4.86 9.95
CA ALA A 226 -16.41 -4.71 8.67
C ALA A 226 -17.41 -3.53 8.66
N ALA A 227 -17.85 -3.07 9.83
CA ALA A 227 -18.64 -1.83 9.96
C ALA A 227 -17.85 -0.56 9.56
N PHE A 228 -16.53 -0.65 9.48
CA PHE A 228 -15.62 0.42 9.05
C PHE A 228 -15.19 0.28 7.58
N LEU A 229 -15.75 -0.66 6.82
CA LEU A 229 -15.37 -0.92 5.44
C LEU A 229 -15.74 0.26 4.51
N ASP A 230 -14.75 0.80 3.81
CA ASP A 230 -14.98 1.75 2.73
C ASP A 230 -15.51 1.00 1.48
N GLU A 231 -16.83 0.95 1.33
CA GLU A 231 -17.49 0.33 0.17
C GLU A 231 -17.06 0.99 -1.15
N ARG A 232 -16.76 2.29 -1.17
CA ARG A 232 -16.37 2.99 -2.39
C ARG A 232 -14.96 2.58 -2.82
N ALA A 233 -14.02 2.54 -1.88
CA ALA A 233 -12.67 2.04 -2.13
C ALA A 233 -12.69 0.56 -2.56
N THR A 234 -13.57 -0.25 -1.95
CA THR A 234 -13.75 -1.66 -2.30
C THR A 234 -14.30 -1.83 -3.72
N PHE A 235 -15.48 -1.28 -4.00
CA PHE A 235 -16.20 -1.52 -5.26
C PHE A 235 -15.56 -0.81 -6.45
N MET A 236 -15.30 0.49 -6.32
CA MET A 236 -14.76 1.28 -7.44
C MET A 236 -13.24 1.13 -7.57
N GLY A 237 -12.53 1.11 -6.44
CA GLY A 237 -11.07 1.06 -6.39
C GLY A 237 -10.55 -0.34 -6.65
N GLN A 238 -10.84 -1.29 -5.75
CA GLN A 238 -10.28 -2.64 -5.81
C GLN A 238 -10.96 -3.53 -6.87
N TRP A 239 -12.29 -3.50 -6.95
CA TRP A 239 -13.04 -4.36 -7.87
C TRP A 239 -13.29 -3.72 -9.24
N GLY A 240 -12.95 -2.43 -9.41
CA GLY A 240 -13.02 -1.76 -10.71
C GLY A 240 -14.45 -1.52 -11.23
N LEU A 241 -15.47 -1.49 -10.37
CA LEU A 241 -16.85 -1.15 -10.72
C LEU A 241 -16.97 0.36 -11.02
N LYS A 242 -16.64 0.73 -12.25
CA LYS A 242 -16.69 2.13 -12.73
C LYS A 242 -17.99 2.39 -13.50
N PRO A 243 -18.64 3.56 -13.30
CA PRO A 243 -19.84 3.91 -14.05
C PRO A 243 -19.58 3.96 -15.56
N GLY A 244 -20.59 3.59 -16.36
CA GLY A 244 -20.49 3.63 -17.81
C GLY A 244 -20.33 5.05 -18.36
N ARG A 245 -19.51 5.24 -19.40
CA ARG A 245 -19.18 6.56 -19.98
C ARG A 245 -20.18 7.08 -21.02
N GLY A 246 -21.29 6.38 -21.31
CA GLY A 246 -22.24 6.72 -22.37
C GLY A 246 -23.71 6.69 -21.93
N GLU A 247 -24.60 7.23 -22.77
CA GLU A 247 -26.06 7.16 -22.55
C GLU A 247 -26.51 5.69 -22.49
N GLY A 248 -27.11 5.28 -21.36
CA GLY A 248 -27.54 3.91 -21.09
C GLY A 248 -26.50 3.03 -20.37
N GLY A 249 -25.33 3.56 -20.00
CA GLY A 249 -24.41 2.87 -19.10
C GLY A 249 -24.97 2.79 -17.68
N ALA A 250 -24.74 1.67 -17.00
CA ALA A 250 -25.13 1.52 -15.60
C ALA A 250 -24.48 2.60 -14.73
N THR A 251 -25.27 3.19 -13.85
CA THR A 251 -24.82 4.11 -12.81
C THR A 251 -23.96 3.38 -11.79
N TYR A 252 -23.18 4.12 -11.01
CA TYR A 252 -22.38 3.53 -9.95
C TYR A 252 -23.26 2.82 -8.92
N GLU A 253 -24.39 3.44 -8.55
CA GLU A 253 -25.34 2.91 -7.58
C GLU A 253 -26.00 1.61 -8.07
N GLU A 254 -26.35 1.53 -9.36
CA GLU A 254 -26.87 0.29 -9.97
C GLU A 254 -25.83 -0.83 -9.93
N LEU A 255 -24.58 -0.55 -10.32
CA LEU A 255 -23.49 -1.54 -10.27
C LEU A 255 -23.22 -2.03 -8.86
N VAL A 256 -23.23 -1.14 -7.88
CA VAL A 256 -23.10 -1.51 -6.47
C VAL A 256 -24.25 -2.41 -6.04
N ALA A 257 -25.49 -2.12 -6.46
CA ALA A 257 -26.65 -2.91 -6.09
C ALA A 257 -26.68 -4.30 -6.76
N THR A 258 -26.31 -4.40 -8.04
CA THR A 258 -26.43 -5.65 -8.82
C THR A 258 -25.18 -6.52 -8.77
N GLU A 259 -23.99 -5.92 -8.68
CA GLU A 259 -22.70 -6.64 -8.66
C GLU A 259 -22.02 -6.51 -7.30
N GLY A 260 -21.82 -5.29 -6.79
CA GLY A 260 -21.02 -5.04 -5.59
C GLY A 260 -21.54 -5.72 -4.32
N LYS A 261 -22.75 -5.39 -3.88
CA LYS A 261 -23.33 -5.90 -2.63
C LYS A 261 -23.55 -7.41 -2.63
N PRO A 262 -24.05 -8.04 -3.70
CA PRO A 262 -24.17 -9.49 -3.75
C PRO A 262 -22.82 -10.20 -3.62
N ARG A 263 -21.77 -9.70 -4.29
CA ARG A 263 -20.42 -10.26 -4.21
C ARG A 263 -19.78 -10.02 -2.85
N LEU A 264 -19.99 -8.85 -2.24
CA LEU A 264 -19.56 -8.59 -0.87
C LEU A 264 -20.19 -9.57 0.09
N ARG A 265 -21.50 -9.79 0.01
CA ARG A 265 -22.19 -10.77 0.86
C ARG A 265 -21.64 -12.18 0.67
N TYR A 266 -21.44 -12.60 -0.59
CA TYR A 266 -20.82 -13.89 -0.92
C TYR A 266 -19.45 -14.03 -0.23
N TRP A 267 -18.59 -13.02 -0.32
CA TRP A 267 -17.28 -13.07 0.32
C TRP A 267 -17.37 -13.05 1.84
N MET A 268 -18.19 -12.18 2.43
CA MET A 268 -18.34 -12.13 3.88
C MET A 268 -18.79 -13.48 4.46
N ASP A 269 -19.71 -14.18 3.79
CA ASP A 269 -20.16 -15.52 4.18
C ASP A 269 -19.02 -16.55 4.08
N ARG A 270 -18.20 -16.51 3.03
CA ARG A 270 -17.03 -17.39 2.85
C ARG A 270 -15.92 -17.10 3.86
N LEU A 271 -15.57 -15.83 4.07
CA LEU A 271 -14.55 -15.43 5.04
C LEU A 271 -14.86 -15.98 6.44
N LEU A 272 -16.15 -15.96 6.84
CA LEU A 272 -16.63 -16.50 8.10
C LEU A 272 -16.63 -18.03 8.14
N SER A 273 -17.22 -18.68 7.13
CA SER A 273 -17.43 -20.14 7.14
C SER A 273 -16.16 -20.94 6.90
N GLU A 274 -15.27 -20.45 6.03
CA GLU A 274 -14.02 -21.12 5.64
C GLU A 274 -12.82 -20.64 6.48
N LYS A 275 -13.01 -19.68 7.40
CA LYS A 275 -11.97 -19.12 8.27
C LYS A 275 -10.76 -18.60 7.49
N VAL A 276 -11.06 -17.86 6.42
CA VAL A 276 -10.05 -17.34 5.49
C VAL A 276 -9.16 -16.29 6.15
N MET A 277 -9.66 -15.56 7.14
CA MET A 277 -8.90 -14.52 7.87
C MET A 277 -8.65 -14.93 9.32
N ASP A 278 -7.50 -14.48 9.85
CA ASP A 278 -7.15 -14.58 11.28
C ASP A 278 -6.68 -13.19 11.76
N PRO A 279 -7.63 -12.24 11.93
CA PRO A 279 -7.29 -10.86 12.22
C PRO A 279 -6.69 -10.71 13.62
N ALA A 280 -5.58 -9.97 13.69
CA ALA A 280 -4.87 -9.71 14.93
C ALA A 280 -4.35 -8.28 14.99
N VAL A 281 -4.30 -7.75 16.21
CA VAL A 281 -3.75 -6.43 16.50
C VAL A 281 -2.72 -6.55 17.60
N VAL A 282 -1.60 -5.86 17.42
CA VAL A 282 -0.70 -5.49 18.50
C VAL A 282 -0.65 -3.98 18.58
N TYR A 283 -0.87 -3.45 19.78
CA TYR A 283 -0.89 -2.01 20.01
C TYR A 283 -0.30 -1.70 21.37
N GLY A 284 0.04 -0.44 21.59
CA GLY A 284 0.56 -0.01 22.88
C GLY A 284 0.57 1.49 23.04
N TYR A 285 0.72 1.92 24.29
CA TYR A 285 0.87 3.31 24.68
C TYR A 285 2.27 3.50 25.23
N PHE A 286 2.95 4.54 24.78
CA PHE A 286 4.31 4.81 25.19
C PHE A 286 4.46 6.25 25.67
N PRO A 287 5.23 6.47 26.74
CA PRO A 287 5.56 7.81 27.20
C PRO A 287 6.47 8.48 26.17
N VAL A 288 6.13 9.70 25.77
CA VAL A 288 6.90 10.45 24.77
C VAL A 288 7.08 11.91 25.16
N VAL A 289 8.13 12.53 24.62
CA VAL A 289 8.32 13.99 24.62
C VAL A 289 8.87 14.41 23.26
N SER A 290 8.64 15.67 22.86
CA SER A 290 9.30 16.24 21.68
C SER A 290 10.58 16.99 22.02
N GLU A 291 11.53 16.93 21.10
CA GLU A 291 12.80 17.67 21.10
C GLU A 291 13.07 18.19 19.69
N GLY A 292 12.66 19.44 19.42
CA GLY A 292 12.69 19.98 18.07
C GLY A 292 11.74 19.21 17.14
N ASP A 293 12.29 18.66 16.05
CA ASP A 293 11.55 17.88 15.06
C ASP A 293 11.47 16.38 15.41
N ASP A 294 11.97 15.99 16.59
CA ASP A 294 11.98 14.61 17.05
C ASP A 294 10.87 14.30 18.05
N VAL A 295 10.35 13.08 18.00
CA VAL A 295 9.61 12.45 19.10
C VAL A 295 10.51 11.42 19.77
N VAL A 296 10.75 11.61 21.06
CA VAL A 296 11.56 10.73 21.91
C VAL A 296 10.62 9.83 22.70
N VAL A 297 10.67 8.53 22.41
CA VAL A 297 10.01 7.50 23.20
C VAL A 297 10.86 7.21 24.43
N LEU A 298 10.22 7.27 25.60
CA LEU A 298 10.87 7.03 26.88
C LEU A 298 10.72 5.57 27.31
N HIS A 299 11.66 5.12 28.12
CA HIS A 299 11.58 3.85 28.82
C HIS A 299 10.35 3.84 29.73
N HIS A 300 9.58 2.76 29.64
CA HIS A 300 8.35 2.52 30.39
C HIS A 300 8.50 1.33 31.34
N GLY A 301 7.61 1.25 32.32
CA GLY A 301 7.50 0.18 33.29
C GLY A 301 6.18 0.29 34.06
N THR A 302 6.01 -0.55 35.08
CA THR A 302 4.91 -0.32 36.04
C THR A 302 5.23 0.94 36.83
N ASP A 303 4.36 1.93 36.76
CA ASP A 303 4.59 3.29 37.24
C ASP A 303 3.69 3.60 38.44
N ASP A 304 4.02 3.01 39.58
CA ASP A 304 3.25 3.18 40.83
C ASP A 304 3.24 4.65 41.30
N ASP A 305 4.34 5.37 41.11
CA ASP A 305 4.56 6.72 41.62
C ASP A 305 4.19 7.84 40.62
N GLY A 306 3.88 7.49 39.36
CA GLY A 306 3.46 8.45 38.33
C GLY A 306 4.61 9.26 37.71
N VAL A 307 5.80 8.67 37.61
CA VAL A 307 6.99 9.29 36.99
C VAL A 307 6.73 9.66 35.52
N LEU A 308 5.87 8.90 34.84
CA LEU A 308 5.48 9.10 33.44
C LEU A 308 4.16 9.87 33.30
N GLY A 309 3.64 10.43 34.39
CA GLY A 309 2.44 11.26 34.41
C GLY A 309 1.39 10.74 35.39
N VAL A 310 0.69 9.67 35.02
CA VAL A 310 -0.43 9.13 35.82
C VAL A 310 0.07 7.98 36.71
N PRO A 311 -0.07 8.07 38.05
CA PRO A 311 0.36 7.02 38.96
C PRO A 311 -0.53 5.77 38.88
N GLY A 312 0.06 4.61 39.17
CA GLY A 312 -0.60 3.31 39.24
C GLY A 312 -0.81 2.62 37.89
N LEU A 313 -0.17 3.09 36.81
CA LEU A 313 -0.28 2.46 35.51
C LEU A 313 0.60 1.21 35.41
N LEU A 314 0.00 0.09 35.02
CA LEU A 314 0.69 -1.18 34.83
C LEU A 314 1.38 -1.26 33.46
N ALA A 315 2.45 -2.05 33.37
CA ALA A 315 3.07 -2.44 32.10
C ALA A 315 2.84 -3.94 31.82
N PRO A 316 1.74 -4.33 31.13
CA PRO A 316 1.41 -5.73 30.86
C PRO A 316 2.44 -6.48 30.02
N ASP A 317 3.32 -5.79 29.30
CA ASP A 317 4.43 -6.39 28.56
C ASP A 317 5.71 -6.59 29.39
N GLY A 318 5.68 -6.25 30.68
CA GLY A 318 6.81 -6.35 31.60
C GLY A 318 7.68 -5.11 31.67
N GLY A 319 7.36 -4.04 30.93
CA GLY A 319 8.17 -2.83 30.89
C GLY A 319 9.35 -2.94 29.92
N SER A 320 10.19 -1.92 29.90
CA SER A 320 11.42 -1.87 29.11
C SER A 320 12.66 -1.98 30.00
N GLU A 321 13.81 -2.33 29.42
CA GLU A 321 15.03 -2.65 30.20
C GLU A 321 15.74 -1.40 30.80
N GLY A 322 15.41 -0.20 30.34
CA GLY A 322 16.02 1.05 30.80
C GLY A 322 15.27 1.72 31.95
N ALA A 323 15.93 2.69 32.59
CA ALA A 323 15.32 3.47 33.67
C ALA A 323 14.14 4.31 33.16
N MET A 324 12.98 4.24 33.83
CA MET A 324 11.77 4.96 33.39
C MET A 324 12.05 6.46 33.17
N GLY A 325 11.50 7.00 32.09
CA GLY A 325 11.67 8.41 31.71
C GLY A 325 12.98 8.75 30.99
N THR A 326 13.91 7.80 30.86
CA THR A 326 15.10 7.94 29.99
C THR A 326 14.75 7.59 28.53
N GLU A 327 15.55 8.07 27.58
CA GLU A 327 15.33 7.83 26.14
C GLU A 327 15.49 6.34 25.79
N ARG A 328 14.47 5.78 25.11
CA ARG A 328 14.44 4.41 24.58
C ARG A 328 14.60 4.39 23.06
N ALA A 329 13.89 5.26 22.36
CA ALA A 329 13.93 5.38 20.90
C ALA A 329 13.61 6.82 20.48
N ARG A 330 14.00 7.17 19.25
CA ARG A 330 13.80 8.51 18.69
C ARG A 330 13.30 8.41 17.25
N PHE A 331 12.27 9.16 16.93
CA PHE A 331 11.70 9.32 15.58
C PHE A 331 11.92 10.75 15.13
N SER A 332 12.49 10.96 13.95
CA SER A 332 12.75 12.29 13.40
C SER A 332 11.77 12.56 12.28
N PHE A 333 10.93 13.58 12.43
CA PHE A 333 9.87 13.87 11.47
C PHE A 333 10.20 15.12 10.64
N PRO A 334 10.04 15.06 9.31
CA PRO A 334 10.26 16.23 8.47
C PRO A 334 9.22 17.32 8.74
N ARG A 335 9.66 18.57 8.61
CA ARG A 335 8.82 19.75 8.74
C ARG A 335 8.37 20.25 7.37
N GLN A 336 7.07 20.57 7.21
CA GLN A 336 6.57 21.16 5.97
C GLN A 336 7.31 22.45 5.65
N ARG A 337 7.76 22.60 4.40
CA ARG A 337 8.42 23.84 3.94
C ARG A 337 7.44 24.96 3.54
N ARG A 338 6.15 24.77 3.78
CA ARG A 338 5.06 25.68 3.37
C ARG A 338 3.89 25.58 4.33
N ASP A 339 2.84 26.35 4.03
CA ASP A 339 1.58 26.37 4.75
C ASP A 339 1.80 26.69 6.25
N ARG A 340 1.49 25.74 7.15
CA ARG A 340 1.61 25.91 8.62
C ARG A 340 2.93 25.38 9.19
N HIS A 341 3.86 24.92 8.35
CA HIS A 341 5.13 24.32 8.76
C HIS A 341 4.98 23.15 9.73
N LEU A 342 3.95 22.31 9.52
CA LEU A 342 3.63 21.20 10.42
C LEU A 342 4.77 20.18 10.49
N CYS A 343 5.00 19.66 11.68
CA CYS A 343 5.85 18.51 11.96
C CYS A 343 5.10 17.62 12.96
N LEU A 344 5.18 16.29 12.81
CA LEU A 344 4.48 15.37 13.71
C LEU A 344 4.93 15.52 15.18
N ALA A 345 6.20 15.90 15.41
CA ALA A 345 6.72 16.18 16.75
C ALA A 345 6.00 17.34 17.45
N ASP A 346 5.41 18.28 16.70
CA ASP A 346 4.73 19.43 17.27
C ASP A 346 3.41 19.06 17.98
N PHE A 347 2.85 17.88 17.67
CA PHE A 347 1.65 17.33 18.32
C PHE A 347 1.95 16.67 19.67
N VAL A 348 3.21 16.64 20.10
CA VAL A 348 3.68 16.04 21.35
C VAL A 348 4.22 17.13 22.28
N LYS A 349 3.96 17.01 23.60
CA LYS A 349 4.54 17.93 24.60
C LYS A 349 6.06 17.95 24.52
N SER A 350 6.64 19.15 24.53
CA SER A 350 8.09 19.32 24.52
C SER A 350 8.70 18.88 25.85
N ARG A 351 9.93 18.36 25.83
CA ARG A 351 10.65 18.03 27.06
C ARG A 351 10.78 19.24 27.99
N GLU A 352 10.95 20.43 27.43
CA GLU A 352 11.07 21.69 28.18
C GLU A 352 9.80 22.04 28.97
N SER A 353 8.63 21.52 28.57
CA SER A 353 7.38 21.74 29.30
C SER A 353 7.33 21.00 30.65
N GLY A 354 8.22 20.03 30.86
CA GLY A 354 8.21 19.16 32.04
C GLY A 354 7.05 18.17 32.07
N GLN A 355 6.21 18.10 31.04
CA GLN A 355 5.10 17.18 30.93
C GLN A 355 5.44 16.04 29.96
N VAL A 356 5.35 14.80 30.44
CA VAL A 356 5.40 13.60 29.58
C VAL A 356 4.06 13.47 28.87
N ASP A 357 4.10 13.26 27.56
CA ASP A 357 2.95 13.00 26.72
C ASP A 357 2.80 11.50 26.45
N VAL A 358 1.71 11.12 25.77
CA VAL A 358 1.46 9.74 25.34
C VAL A 358 1.27 9.67 23.83
N MET A 359 1.91 8.68 23.22
CA MET A 359 1.68 8.31 21.83
C MET A 359 1.35 6.82 21.76
N ALA A 360 0.33 6.49 20.99
CA ALA A 360 0.00 5.09 20.73
C ALA A 360 0.67 4.62 19.44
N PHE A 361 1.01 3.35 19.41
CA PHE A 361 1.51 2.65 18.23
C PHE A 361 0.59 1.47 18.00
N GLN A 362 0.24 1.23 16.74
CA GLN A 362 -0.56 0.07 16.37
C GLN A 362 0.05 -0.64 15.17
N LEU A 363 -0.11 -1.95 15.13
CA LEU A 363 0.11 -2.79 13.96
C LEU A 363 -1.00 -3.82 13.91
N VAL A 364 -1.70 -3.86 12.77
CA VAL A 364 -2.81 -4.79 12.53
C VAL A 364 -2.47 -5.71 11.36
N THR A 365 -3.09 -6.88 11.32
CA THR A 365 -3.01 -7.82 10.20
C THR A 365 -4.34 -8.54 10.01
N ALA A 366 -4.69 -8.86 8.77
CA ALA A 366 -5.80 -9.77 8.46
C ALA A 366 -5.39 -11.26 8.53
N GLY A 367 -4.10 -11.54 8.73
CA GLY A 367 -3.54 -12.88 8.94
C GLY A 367 -3.10 -13.58 7.65
N ALA A 368 -2.18 -14.55 7.77
CA ALA A 368 -1.51 -15.20 6.64
C ALA A 368 -2.38 -16.22 5.87
N ASN A 369 -3.54 -16.59 6.41
CA ASN A 369 -4.43 -17.56 5.77
C ASN A 369 -4.99 -17.06 4.43
N ILE A 370 -5.12 -15.74 4.27
CA ILE A 370 -5.62 -15.09 3.05
C ILE A 370 -4.72 -15.42 1.87
N ASP A 371 -3.39 -15.30 2.03
CA ASP A 371 -2.43 -15.54 0.94
C ASP A 371 -2.51 -16.98 0.43
N THR A 372 -2.65 -17.95 1.34
CA THR A 372 -2.79 -19.36 0.98
C THR A 372 -4.08 -19.62 0.21
N PHE A 373 -5.18 -19.02 0.68
CA PHE A 373 -6.49 -19.16 0.05
C PHE A 373 -6.54 -18.51 -1.33
N ALA A 374 -6.03 -17.28 -1.44
CA ALA A 374 -5.93 -16.53 -2.69
C ALA A 374 -5.05 -17.28 -3.70
N SER A 375 -3.91 -17.83 -3.27
CA SER A 375 -3.07 -18.66 -4.14
C SER A 375 -3.82 -19.87 -4.70
N GLY A 376 -4.68 -20.50 -3.89
CA GLY A 376 -5.56 -21.58 -4.35
C GLY A 376 -6.58 -21.13 -5.40
N LEU A 377 -7.18 -19.96 -5.24
CA LEU A 377 -8.10 -19.38 -6.24
C LEU A 377 -7.38 -19.08 -7.55
N PHE A 378 -6.18 -18.50 -7.48
CA PHE A 378 -5.38 -18.20 -8.67
C PHE A 378 -4.97 -19.47 -9.42
N ALA A 379 -4.48 -20.49 -8.70
CA ALA A 379 -4.10 -21.77 -9.28
C ALA A 379 -5.29 -22.56 -9.83
N GLY A 380 -6.49 -22.34 -9.27
CA GLY A 380 -7.74 -22.90 -9.74
C GLY A 380 -8.44 -22.05 -10.82
N ASP A 381 -7.73 -21.10 -11.43
CA ASP A 381 -8.24 -20.22 -12.49
C ASP A 381 -9.50 -19.44 -12.11
N SER A 382 -9.74 -19.23 -10.81
CA SER A 382 -10.86 -18.46 -10.26
C SER A 382 -10.44 -16.99 -10.11
N TYR A 383 -10.16 -16.35 -11.24
CA TYR A 383 -9.53 -15.03 -11.30
C TYR A 383 -10.38 -13.89 -10.74
N ARG A 384 -11.68 -13.89 -11.00
CA ARG A 384 -12.60 -12.89 -10.42
C ARG A 384 -12.61 -13.05 -8.91
N ASP A 385 -12.71 -14.30 -8.44
CA ASP A 385 -12.71 -14.58 -7.00
C ASP A 385 -11.39 -14.18 -6.34
N TYR A 386 -10.25 -14.49 -6.96
CA TYR A 386 -8.92 -14.08 -6.53
C TYR A 386 -8.79 -12.56 -6.39
N LEU A 387 -9.20 -11.80 -7.42
CA LEU A 387 -9.13 -10.34 -7.40
C LEU A 387 -10.02 -9.77 -6.28
N GLU A 388 -11.26 -10.24 -6.21
CA GLU A 388 -12.23 -9.71 -5.27
C GLU A 388 -11.82 -9.99 -3.81
N LEU A 389 -11.31 -11.19 -3.52
CA LEU A 389 -10.80 -11.56 -2.20
C LEU A 389 -9.62 -10.69 -1.78
N ASN A 390 -8.60 -10.54 -2.64
CA ASN A 390 -7.43 -9.74 -2.33
C ASN A 390 -7.80 -8.27 -2.10
N GLY A 391 -8.67 -7.72 -2.97
CA GLY A 391 -9.19 -6.37 -2.82
C GLY A 391 -9.95 -6.16 -1.52
N LEU A 392 -10.83 -7.10 -1.18
CA LEU A 392 -11.62 -7.04 0.05
C LEU A 392 -10.75 -7.21 1.30
N ALA A 393 -9.79 -8.14 1.29
CA ALA A 393 -8.86 -8.36 2.39
C ALA A 393 -8.03 -7.11 2.71
N MET A 394 -7.58 -6.40 1.68
CA MET A 394 -6.88 -5.11 1.84
C MET A 394 -7.79 -4.07 2.54
N GLN A 395 -9.03 -3.92 2.07
CA GLN A 395 -9.97 -2.95 2.65
C GLN A 395 -10.43 -3.34 4.05
N LEU A 396 -10.58 -4.64 4.34
CA LEU A 396 -10.87 -5.14 5.69
C LEU A 396 -9.70 -4.94 6.65
N THR A 397 -8.46 -4.97 6.17
CA THR A 397 -7.27 -4.65 6.97
C THR A 397 -7.26 -3.17 7.36
N GLU A 398 -7.56 -2.27 6.41
CA GLU A 398 -7.71 -0.84 6.71
C GLU A 398 -8.90 -0.58 7.63
N ALA A 399 -10.02 -1.29 7.44
CA ALA A 399 -11.17 -1.21 8.33
C ALA A 399 -10.82 -1.69 9.75
N LEU A 400 -10.00 -2.73 9.88
CA LEU A 400 -9.46 -3.18 11.17
C LEU A 400 -8.56 -2.12 11.81
N ALA A 401 -7.69 -1.47 11.03
CA ALA A 401 -6.84 -0.39 11.52
C ALA A 401 -7.65 0.80 12.03
N GLU A 402 -8.74 1.16 11.34
CA GLU A 402 -9.62 2.27 11.73
C GLU A 402 -10.52 1.90 12.91
N TYR A 403 -11.05 0.67 12.92
CA TYR A 403 -11.76 0.13 14.07
C TYR A 403 -10.88 0.15 15.32
N TRP A 404 -9.63 -0.31 15.22
CA TRP A 404 -8.72 -0.30 16.36
C TRP A 404 -8.33 1.11 16.80
N HIS A 405 -8.15 2.02 15.85
CA HIS A 405 -7.95 3.43 16.14
C HIS A 405 -9.14 4.03 16.91
N SER A 406 -10.38 3.65 16.60
CA SER A 406 -11.55 4.06 17.40
C SER A 406 -11.50 3.53 18.83
N GLN A 407 -11.00 2.31 19.04
CA GLN A 407 -10.78 1.76 20.39
C GLN A 407 -9.74 2.57 21.15
N ILE A 408 -8.64 2.95 20.49
CA ILE A 408 -7.60 3.80 21.10
C ILE A 408 -8.17 5.17 21.52
N ARG A 409 -8.98 5.80 20.66
CA ARG A 409 -9.66 7.07 21.00
C ARG A 409 -10.62 6.89 22.17
N ALA A 410 -11.38 5.79 22.21
CA ALA A 410 -12.27 5.48 23.33
C ALA A 410 -11.50 5.24 24.63
N GLU A 411 -10.37 4.53 24.59
CA GLU A 411 -9.48 4.28 25.73
C GLU A 411 -8.88 5.58 26.29
N TRP A 412 -8.63 6.59 25.45
CA TRP A 412 -8.25 7.94 25.87
C TRP A 412 -9.42 8.82 26.33
N GLY A 413 -10.65 8.32 26.29
CA GLY A 413 -11.85 9.06 26.70
C GLY A 413 -12.44 9.98 25.63
N PHE A 414 -11.99 9.87 24.38
CA PHE A 414 -12.47 10.69 23.25
C PHE A 414 -13.52 10.01 22.39
N GLY A 415 -13.93 8.78 22.71
CA GLY A 415 -14.91 8.04 21.91
C GLY A 415 -16.28 8.73 21.77
N SER A 416 -16.64 9.63 22.69
CA SER A 416 -17.86 10.44 22.56
C SER A 416 -17.76 11.59 21.54
N GLU A 417 -16.55 11.91 21.08
CA GLU A 417 -16.29 12.91 20.03
C GLU A 417 -16.36 12.29 18.62
N ASP A 418 -16.41 10.96 18.52
CA ASP A 418 -16.47 10.27 17.23
C ASP A 418 -17.81 10.51 16.53
N PRO A 419 -17.81 10.77 15.21
CA PRO A 419 -19.03 10.90 14.44
C PRO A 419 -19.79 9.58 14.37
N ALA A 420 -21.13 9.66 14.36
CA ALA A 420 -21.98 8.48 14.28
C ALA A 420 -22.04 7.85 12.88
N ASN A 421 -21.63 8.58 11.84
CA ASN A 421 -21.67 8.10 10.46
C ASN A 421 -20.27 7.75 9.95
N LEU A 422 -20.20 6.69 9.13
CA LEU A 422 -18.94 6.17 8.62
C LEU A 422 -18.24 7.15 7.66
N ASP A 423 -18.99 7.89 6.84
CA ASP A 423 -18.40 8.85 5.88
C ASP A 423 -17.56 9.93 6.58
N GLU A 424 -17.97 10.36 7.77
CA GLU A 424 -17.22 11.32 8.58
C GLU A 424 -16.03 10.68 9.29
N ILE A 425 -16.13 9.40 9.71
CA ILE A 425 -14.97 8.63 10.18
C ILE A 425 -13.93 8.52 9.05
N LEU A 426 -14.33 8.10 7.85
CA LEU A 426 -13.45 7.99 6.68
C LEU A 426 -12.91 9.36 6.24
N GLY A 427 -13.67 10.43 6.47
CA GLY A 427 -13.24 11.82 6.30
C GLY A 427 -12.35 12.36 7.44
N VAL A 428 -11.94 11.51 8.39
CA VAL A 428 -11.07 11.86 9.53
C VAL A 428 -11.66 13.00 10.38
N LYS A 429 -12.98 13.05 10.52
CA LYS A 429 -13.69 14.08 11.32
C LYS A 429 -13.83 13.70 12.80
N TYR A 430 -12.78 13.12 13.35
CA TYR A 430 -12.62 12.82 14.78
C TYR A 430 -11.38 13.53 15.34
N ARG A 431 -11.19 13.47 16.65
CA ARG A 431 -9.98 13.98 17.32
C ARG A 431 -8.78 13.09 17.04
N GLY A 432 -7.62 13.71 16.81
CA GLY A 432 -6.39 12.98 16.54
C GLY A 432 -6.31 12.43 15.10
N ALA A 433 -5.23 11.71 14.83
CA ALA A 433 -5.01 11.02 13.58
C ALA A 433 -4.01 9.86 13.74
N ARG A 434 -4.13 8.85 12.88
CA ARG A 434 -3.16 7.77 12.72
C ARG A 434 -2.26 8.08 11.52
N PHE A 435 -0.95 7.89 11.61
CA PHE A 435 0.00 8.14 10.53
C PHE A 435 0.85 6.90 10.30
N SER A 436 0.81 6.39 9.07
CA SER A 436 1.57 5.22 8.65
C SER A 436 2.86 5.60 7.95
N LEU A 437 3.92 4.84 8.22
CA LEU A 437 5.23 5.09 7.62
C LEU A 437 5.18 4.95 6.10
N GLY A 438 5.92 5.83 5.42
CA GLY A 438 5.95 5.93 3.96
C GLY A 438 4.94 6.92 3.37
N TYR A 439 4.03 7.43 4.19
CA TYR A 439 3.11 8.51 3.80
C TYR A 439 3.80 9.88 3.90
N PRO A 440 3.25 10.91 3.22
CA PRO A 440 3.90 12.22 3.11
C PRO A 440 4.26 12.90 4.45
N ALA A 441 3.56 12.62 5.54
CA ALA A 441 3.88 13.20 6.86
C ALA A 441 5.02 12.47 7.60
N CYS A 442 5.27 11.20 7.28
CA CYS A 442 6.33 10.37 7.88
C CYS A 442 6.94 9.43 6.82
N PRO A 443 7.69 9.99 5.84
CA PRO A 443 8.17 9.24 4.68
C PRO A 443 9.32 8.27 4.99
N GLU A 444 9.96 8.37 6.15
CA GLU A 444 11.14 7.57 6.52
C GLU A 444 10.77 6.13 6.86
N MET A 445 10.93 5.22 5.92
CA MET A 445 10.56 3.82 6.10
C MET A 445 11.44 3.09 7.13
N GLU A 446 12.70 3.49 7.34
CA GLU A 446 13.62 2.82 8.27
C GLU A 446 13.12 2.83 9.71
N ASP A 447 12.32 3.83 10.08
CA ASP A 447 11.69 3.94 11.40
C ASP A 447 10.74 2.78 11.69
N ARG A 448 10.33 2.01 10.68
CA ARG A 448 9.52 0.80 10.87
C ARG A 448 10.24 -0.25 11.73
N LYS A 449 11.58 -0.32 11.66
CA LYS A 449 12.36 -1.20 12.55
C LYS A 449 12.12 -0.86 14.03
N LYS A 450 12.06 0.43 14.36
CA LYS A 450 11.78 0.91 15.72
C LYS A 450 10.35 0.58 16.13
N VAL A 451 9.37 0.76 15.24
CA VAL A 451 7.96 0.37 15.50
C VAL A 451 7.86 -1.13 15.78
N VAL A 452 8.53 -1.97 14.98
CA VAL A 452 8.56 -3.43 15.15
C VAL A 452 9.24 -3.83 16.46
N GLU A 453 10.31 -3.15 16.86
CA GLU A 453 10.97 -3.36 18.15
C GLU A 453 10.06 -2.97 19.33
N LEU A 454 9.37 -1.84 19.24
CA LEU A 454 8.44 -1.37 20.27
C LEU A 454 7.23 -2.30 20.42
N LEU A 455 6.64 -2.74 19.30
CA LEU A 455 5.41 -3.53 19.29
C LEU A 455 5.64 -5.04 19.37
N ASN A 456 6.82 -5.54 18.98
CA ASN A 456 7.10 -6.97 18.83
C ASN A 456 5.95 -7.73 18.12
N PRO A 457 5.68 -7.42 16.84
CA PRO A 457 4.53 -7.95 16.10
C PRO A 457 4.68 -9.42 15.67
N GLY A 458 5.85 -10.03 15.86
CA GLY A 458 6.02 -11.47 15.67
C GLY A 458 5.06 -12.31 16.54
N ARG A 459 4.58 -11.74 17.66
CA ARG A 459 3.56 -12.36 18.53
C ARG A 459 2.18 -12.52 17.86
N ILE A 460 1.93 -11.77 16.79
CA ILE A 460 0.74 -11.89 15.94
C ILE A 460 1.07 -12.45 14.55
N GLY A 461 2.26 -13.01 14.36
CA GLY A 461 2.68 -13.63 13.10
C GLY A 461 3.15 -12.65 12.03
N VAL A 462 3.29 -11.36 12.36
CA VAL A 462 3.79 -10.36 11.42
C VAL A 462 5.31 -10.23 11.53
N VAL A 463 6.00 -10.31 10.39
CA VAL A 463 7.45 -10.14 10.29
C VAL A 463 7.81 -8.97 9.37
N LEU A 464 8.93 -8.32 9.66
CA LEU A 464 9.48 -7.25 8.83
C LEU A 464 10.51 -7.83 7.85
N SER A 465 10.34 -7.60 6.55
CA SER A 465 11.35 -7.96 5.55
C SER A 465 12.59 -7.05 5.63
N GLU A 466 13.67 -7.44 4.95
CA GLU A 466 14.86 -6.60 4.80
C GLU A 466 14.54 -5.24 4.16
N GLU A 467 13.52 -5.21 3.30
CA GLU A 467 13.04 -4.03 2.58
C GLU A 467 11.93 -3.27 3.34
N LEU A 468 11.76 -3.59 4.62
CA LEU A 468 10.86 -2.90 5.54
C LEU A 468 9.37 -3.13 5.21
N GLN A 469 9.03 -4.26 4.60
CA GLN A 469 7.64 -4.66 4.33
C GLN A 469 7.12 -5.54 5.46
N LEU A 470 5.86 -5.35 5.81
CA LEU A 470 5.17 -6.22 6.76
C LEU A 470 4.66 -7.46 6.02
N HIS A 471 4.87 -8.63 6.61
CA HIS A 471 4.39 -9.91 6.10
C HIS A 471 3.53 -10.60 7.16
N PRO A 472 2.29 -11.02 6.85
CA PRO A 472 1.62 -10.96 5.53
C PRO A 472 1.35 -9.53 5.05
N GLU A 473 1.17 -9.35 3.74
CA GLU A 473 1.04 -8.04 3.11
C GLU A 473 -0.21 -7.27 3.56
N GLN A 474 -1.26 -7.99 3.95
CA GLN A 474 -2.47 -7.41 4.52
C GLN A 474 -2.24 -7.05 5.99
N SER A 475 -1.25 -6.18 6.21
CA SER A 475 -0.85 -5.63 7.49
C SER A 475 -0.52 -4.15 7.36
N THR A 476 -0.84 -3.36 8.38
CA THR A 476 -0.51 -1.92 8.41
C THR A 476 -0.12 -1.49 9.81
N ASP A 477 0.80 -0.52 9.88
CA ASP A 477 1.26 0.11 11.11
C ASP A 477 0.89 1.59 11.16
N ALA A 478 0.80 2.15 12.37
CA ALA A 478 0.63 3.58 12.52
C ALA A 478 1.12 4.10 13.88
N PHE A 479 1.63 5.33 13.85
CA PHE A 479 1.65 6.21 15.01
C PHE A 479 0.26 6.80 15.21
N VAL A 480 -0.20 6.94 16.44
CA VAL A 480 -1.50 7.54 16.75
C VAL A 480 -1.29 8.72 17.69
N PHE A 481 -1.68 9.91 17.24
CA PHE A 481 -1.59 11.16 17.99
C PHE A 481 -2.98 11.58 18.45
N HIS A 482 -3.11 11.96 19.73
CA HIS A 482 -4.37 12.42 20.31
C HIS A 482 -4.64 13.92 20.09
N HIS A 483 -3.64 14.68 19.63
CA HIS A 483 -3.73 16.12 19.49
C HIS A 483 -4.91 16.51 18.56
N PRO A 484 -5.79 17.43 18.95
CA PRO A 484 -7.02 17.73 18.20
C PRO A 484 -6.75 18.33 16.80
N GLU A 485 -5.61 19.00 16.63
CA GLU A 485 -5.18 19.51 15.32
C GLU A 485 -4.38 18.51 14.47
N ALA A 486 -4.13 17.29 14.96
CA ALA A 486 -3.46 16.28 14.16
C ALA A 486 -4.35 15.85 12.98
N LYS A 487 -3.90 16.17 11.77
CA LYS A 487 -4.55 15.84 10.49
C LYS A 487 -3.49 15.48 9.45
N TYR A 488 -3.89 14.76 8.40
CA TYR A 488 -2.96 14.42 7.32
C TYR A 488 -2.43 15.67 6.59
N PHE A 489 -1.12 15.73 6.41
CA PHE A 489 -0.42 16.78 5.68
C PHE A 489 0.74 16.19 4.87
N SER A 490 1.36 17.00 4.00
CA SER A 490 2.50 16.61 3.16
C SER A 490 3.67 17.55 3.40
N VAL A 491 4.84 16.98 3.71
CA VAL A 491 6.08 17.74 3.94
C VAL A 491 6.69 18.33 2.67
#